data_AF-A0A915DPE3-F1
#
_entry.id   AF-A0A915DPE3-F1
#
_cell.length_a   1.000
_cell.length_b   1.000
_cell.length_c   1.000
_cell.angle_alpha   90.00
_cell.angle_beta   90.00
_cell.angle_gamma   90.00
#
_symmetry.space_group_name_H-M   'P 1'
#
loop_
_entity.id
_entity.type
_entity.pdbx_description
1 polymer ?
#
loop_
_entity_poly.entity_id
_entity_poly.type
_entity_poly.pdbx_seq_one_letter_code
_entity_poly.pdbx_strand_id
1 'polypeptide(L)'
;MSSKSRYYNAYNNEIKFPYWRGAVWINMNFLALEALHNYSKTSVLFGSVCRELYVALRLNLVNNIVNQYQQTGFFWEHYNDQTGEGEGTRPFTGWTALYALIFSEQYE
;
A
#
# COMPACT_ATOMS: atom_id res chain seq x y z
N MET A 1 -7.91 0.44 -7.10
CA MET A 1 -8.76 0.68 -8.30
C MET A 1 -8.28 1.95 -8.97
N SER A 2 -8.26 2.04 -10.31
CA SER A 2 -7.88 3.30 -10.97
C SER A 2 -8.85 4.42 -10.63
N SER A 3 -8.36 5.61 -10.31
CA SER A 3 -9.16 6.82 -10.05
C SER A 3 -10.00 7.27 -11.25
N LYS A 4 -9.66 6.80 -12.46
CA LYS A 4 -10.43 7.04 -13.69
C LYS A 4 -11.56 6.03 -13.91
N SER A 5 -11.67 4.99 -13.07
CA SER A 5 -12.71 3.98 -13.18
C SER A 5 -14.04 4.53 -12.69
N ARG A 6 -15.15 4.20 -13.37
CA ARG A 6 -16.50 4.47 -12.85
C ARG A 6 -16.80 3.78 -11.52
N TYR A 7 -15.98 2.79 -11.15
CA TYR A 7 -16.10 2.05 -9.89
C TYR A 7 -15.19 2.61 -8.78
N TYR A 8 -14.39 3.64 -9.06
CA TYR A 8 -13.57 4.29 -8.04
C TYR A 8 -14.46 4.93 -6.96
N ASN A 9 -14.24 4.54 -5.71
CA ASN A 9 -15.05 4.93 -4.54
C ASN A 9 -16.57 4.75 -4.69
N ALA A 10 -17.01 3.97 -5.69
CA ALA A 10 -18.42 3.69 -5.91
C ALA A 10 -18.91 2.66 -4.89
N TYR A 11 -20.07 2.93 -4.30
CA TYR A 11 -20.75 1.98 -3.43
C TYR A 11 -21.23 0.76 -4.23
N ASN A 12 -21.31 -0.40 -3.57
CA ASN A 12 -21.92 -1.59 -4.15
C ASN A 12 -23.44 -1.55 -4.08
N ASN A 13 -23.97 -0.94 -3.02
CA ASN A 13 -25.38 -0.60 -2.80
C ASN A 13 -25.43 0.46 -1.69
N GLU A 14 -26.63 0.86 -1.24
CA GLU A 14 -26.84 1.91 -0.24
C GLU A 14 -26.09 1.72 1.08
N ILE A 15 -25.67 0.49 1.43
CA ILE A 15 -25.06 0.16 2.73
C ILE A 15 -23.61 -0.33 2.57
N LYS A 16 -23.26 -0.91 1.41
CA LYS A 16 -21.94 -1.49 1.16
C LYS A 16 -20.98 -0.45 0.57
N PHE A 17 -20.22 0.18 1.44
CA PHE A 17 -19.16 1.13 1.12
C PHE A 17 -18.06 0.54 0.22
N PRO A 18 -17.34 1.38 -0.53
CA PRO A 18 -16.22 0.94 -1.37
C PRO A 18 -15.06 0.38 -0.54
N TYR A 19 -14.75 -0.90 -0.70
CA TYR A 19 -13.69 -1.57 0.07
C TYR A 19 -12.39 -1.70 -0.76
N TRP A 20 -12.41 -2.53 -1.80
CA TRP A 20 -11.29 -2.68 -2.75
C TRP A 20 -11.37 -1.71 -3.95
N ARG A 21 -11.99 -0.55 -3.74
CA ARG A 21 -12.38 0.41 -4.80
C ARG A 21 -11.65 1.76 -4.77
N GLY A 22 -10.55 1.85 -4.05
CA GLY A 22 -9.71 3.06 -4.01
C GLY A 22 -8.56 2.87 -3.03
N ALA A 23 -8.91 2.53 -1.79
CA ALA A 23 -8.02 2.34 -0.66
C ALA A 23 -6.73 1.57 -0.96
N VAL A 24 -5.69 1.92 -0.22
CA VAL A 24 -4.33 1.37 -0.27
C VAL A 24 -4.21 0.23 0.74
N TRP A 25 -3.89 -0.96 0.24
CA TRP A 25 -3.80 -2.19 1.04
C TRP A 25 -2.36 -2.72 1.07
N ILE A 26 -1.85 -3.02 2.27
CA ILE A 26 -0.42 -3.33 2.45
C ILE A 26 -0.02 -4.69 1.88
N ASN A 27 -0.89 -5.70 1.94
CA ASN A 27 -0.64 -7.01 1.30
C ASN A 27 -0.33 -6.91 -0.20
N MET A 28 -1.15 -6.17 -0.95
CA MET A 28 -0.95 -6.02 -2.39
C MET A 28 0.28 -5.15 -2.70
N ASN A 29 0.52 -4.14 -1.89
CA ASN A 29 1.71 -3.30 -2.03
C ASN A 29 3.00 -4.03 -1.71
N PHE A 30 2.99 -4.96 -0.75
CA PHE A 30 4.13 -5.83 -0.45
C PHE A 30 4.54 -6.64 -1.69
N LEU A 31 3.58 -7.31 -2.34
CA LEU A 31 3.84 -8.09 -3.56
C LEU A 31 4.33 -7.22 -4.72
N ALA A 32 3.78 -6.00 -4.85
CA ALA A 32 4.26 -5.04 -5.85
C ALA A 32 5.71 -4.60 -5.58
N LEU A 33 6.06 -4.33 -4.32
CA LEU A 33 7.43 -3.98 -3.93
C LEU A 33 8.41 -5.12 -4.14
N GLU A 34 8.05 -6.35 -3.78
CA GLU A 34 8.84 -7.55 -4.05
C GLU A 34 9.13 -7.69 -5.56
N ALA A 35 8.11 -7.58 -6.40
CA ALA A 35 8.27 -7.66 -7.85
C ALA A 35 9.16 -6.53 -8.39
N LEU A 36 8.93 -5.28 -7.99
CA LEU A 36 9.74 -4.13 -8.42
C LEU A 36 11.20 -4.28 -7.96
N HIS A 37 11.42 -4.76 -6.74
CA HIS A 37 12.75 -5.04 -6.21
C HIS A 37 13.47 -6.12 -7.03
N ASN A 38 12.78 -7.22 -7.35
CA ASN A 38 13.34 -8.28 -8.19
C ASN A 38 13.68 -7.78 -9.61
N TYR A 39 12.72 -7.15 -10.29
CA TYR A 39 12.92 -6.66 -11.66
C TYR A 39 13.92 -5.50 -11.75
N SER A 40 14.10 -4.73 -10.68
CA SER A 40 15.17 -3.72 -10.62
C SER A 40 16.57 -4.30 -10.76
N LYS A 41 16.75 -5.59 -10.41
CA LYS A 41 18.02 -6.31 -10.48
C LYS A 41 18.13 -7.23 -11.69
N THR A 42 17.01 -7.81 -12.13
CA THR A 42 17.01 -8.85 -13.17
C THR A 42 16.62 -8.36 -14.56
N SER A 43 15.89 -7.24 -14.68
CA SER A 43 15.43 -6.72 -15.97
C SER A 43 16.48 -5.85 -16.66
N VAL A 44 16.88 -6.24 -17.87
CA VAL A 44 17.82 -5.46 -18.70
C VAL A 44 17.16 -4.20 -19.27
N LEU A 45 15.89 -4.27 -19.66
CA LEU A 45 15.19 -3.16 -20.34
C LEU A 45 14.54 -2.17 -19.37
N PHE A 46 14.03 -2.67 -18.23
CA PHE A 46 13.20 -1.88 -17.32
C PHE A 46 13.78 -1.75 -15.91
N GLY A 47 15.00 -2.25 -15.65
CA GLY A 47 15.59 -2.29 -14.31
C GLY A 47 15.65 -0.92 -13.62
N SER A 48 16.03 0.14 -14.35
CA SER A 48 16.07 1.51 -13.83
C SER A 48 14.68 2.03 -13.43
N VAL A 49 13.68 1.83 -14.28
CA VAL A 49 12.28 2.23 -14.02
C VAL A 49 11.73 1.45 -12.81
N CYS A 50 11.98 0.13 -12.74
CA CYS A 50 11.57 -0.67 -11.60
C CYS A 50 12.23 -0.20 -10.31
N ARG A 51 13.52 0.19 -10.34
CA ARG A 51 14.22 0.73 -9.18
C ARG A 51 13.62 2.05 -8.70
N GLU A 52 13.31 2.96 -9.63
CA GLU A 52 12.70 4.26 -9.31
C GLU A 52 11.33 4.08 -8.66
N LEU A 53 10.47 3.24 -9.26
CA LEU A 53 9.15 2.92 -8.74
C LEU A 53 9.23 2.21 -7.38
N TYR A 54 10.17 1.28 -7.20
CA TYR A 54 10.41 0.60 -5.92
C TYR A 54 10.71 1.62 -4.81
N VAL A 55 11.67 2.52 -5.05
CA VAL A 55 12.09 3.53 -4.06
C VAL A 55 10.92 4.45 -3.72
N ALA A 56 10.23 4.98 -4.73
CA ALA A 56 9.10 5.89 -4.53
C ALA A 56 7.95 5.22 -3.75
N LEU A 57 7.55 4.01 -4.14
CA LEU A 57 6.46 3.30 -3.50
C LEU A 57 6.80 2.94 -2.04
N ARG A 58 8.02 2.44 -1.80
CA ARG A 58 8.46 2.06 -0.45
C ARG A 58 8.46 3.27 0.48
N LEU A 59 9.04 4.39 0.05
CA LEU A 59 9.10 5.61 0.86
C LEU A 59 7.69 6.13 1.19
N ASN A 60 6.79 6.17 0.21
CA ASN A 60 5.42 6.64 0.43
C ASN A 60 4.67 5.78 1.45
N LEU A 61 4.78 4.45 1.35
CA LEU A 61 4.12 3.54 2.28
C LEU A 61 4.71 3.63 3.68
N VAL A 62 6.04 3.59 3.80
CA VAL A 62 6.72 3.66 5.11
C VAL A 62 6.39 4.99 5.80
N ASN A 63 6.51 6.11 5.09
CA ASN A 63 6.23 7.42 5.66
C ASN A 63 4.77 7.53 6.11
N ASN A 64 3.82 7.08 5.29
CA ASN A 64 2.40 7.17 5.66
C ASN A 64 2.08 6.29 6.87
N ILE A 65 2.53 5.03 6.89
CA ILE A 65 2.28 4.10 8.00
C ILE A 65 2.89 4.63 9.31
N VAL A 66 4.13 5.14 9.27
CA VAL A 66 4.78 5.73 10.44
C VAL A 66 4.02 6.96 10.92
N ASN A 67 3.64 7.87 10.02
CA ASN A 67 2.88 9.06 10.38
C ASN A 67 1.52 8.71 11.00
N GLN A 68 0.78 7.76 10.43
CA GLN A 68 -0.49 7.31 10.97
C GLN A 68 -0.32 6.64 12.33
N TYR A 69 0.69 5.78 12.49
CA TYR A 69 0.99 5.15 13.78
C TYR A 69 1.38 6.18 14.85
N GLN A 70 2.19 7.19 14.52
CA GLN A 70 2.55 8.27 15.44
C GLN A 70 1.36 9.13 15.85
N GLN A 71 0.43 9.39 14.93
CA GLN A 71 -0.75 10.24 15.19
C GLN A 71 -1.84 9.51 15.96
N THR A 72 -2.08 8.23 15.65
CA THR A 72 -3.25 7.50 16.17
C THR A 72 -2.91 6.37 17.14
N GLY A 73 -1.64 5.93 17.19
CA GLY A 73 -1.19 4.79 17.99
C GLY A 73 -1.55 3.41 17.41
N PHE A 74 -2.07 3.33 16.18
CA PHE A 74 -2.57 2.08 15.60
C PHE A 74 -2.05 1.82 14.18
N PHE A 75 -1.89 0.53 13.88
CA PHE A 75 -1.90 0.04 12.50
C PHE A 75 -3.34 -0.17 12.04
N TRP A 76 -3.61 0.20 10.80
CA TRP A 76 -4.95 0.14 10.20
C TRP A 76 -5.01 -0.93 9.10
N GLU A 77 -6.23 -1.36 8.81
CA GLU A 77 -6.51 -2.40 7.82
C GLU A 77 -6.18 -1.98 6.39
N HIS A 78 -6.51 -0.73 6.05
CA HIS A 78 -6.14 -0.06 4.81
C HIS A 78 -5.98 1.45 5.06
N TYR A 79 -5.50 2.17 4.04
CA TYR A 79 -5.30 3.61 4.09
C TYR A 79 -6.04 4.30 2.94
N ASN A 80 -6.59 5.47 3.21
CA ASN A 80 -7.25 6.31 2.22
C ASN A 80 -6.26 6.72 1.13
N ASP A 81 -6.62 6.59 -0.14
CA ASP A 81 -5.72 6.86 -1.27
C ASP A 81 -5.54 8.35 -1.59
N GLN A 82 -6.36 9.22 -0.98
CA GLN A 82 -6.27 10.68 -1.14
C GLN A 82 -5.63 11.36 0.08
N THR A 83 -6.05 10.98 1.29
CA THR A 83 -5.59 11.63 2.53
C THR A 83 -4.47 10.87 3.23
N GLY A 84 -4.31 9.58 2.95
CA GLY A 84 -3.40 8.69 3.68
C GLY A 84 -3.89 8.28 5.07
N GLU A 85 -5.07 8.73 5.50
CA GLU A 85 -5.65 8.38 6.79
C GLU A 85 -5.91 6.88 6.89
N GLY A 86 -5.65 6.32 8.08
CA GLY A 86 -5.98 4.93 8.37
C GLY A 86 -7.49 4.70 8.43
N GLU A 87 -7.97 3.64 7.78
CA GLU A 87 -9.39 3.30 7.67
C GLU A 87 -9.64 1.81 7.99
N GLY A 88 -10.90 1.48 8.26
CA GLY A 88 -11.33 0.12 8.59
C GLY A 88 -10.97 -0.31 10.02
N THR A 89 -10.68 -1.61 10.17
CA THR A 89 -10.41 -2.23 11.46
C THR A 89 -9.10 -1.73 12.07
N ARG A 90 -9.09 -1.49 13.40
CA ARG A 90 -7.88 -1.22 14.19
C ARG A 90 -8.03 -1.76 15.63
N PRO A 91 -6.93 -2.19 16.29
CA PRO A 91 -5.60 -2.41 15.73
C PRO A 91 -5.63 -3.53 14.68
N PHE A 92 -4.90 -3.36 13.58
CA PHE A 92 -4.79 -4.36 12.52
C PHE A 92 -3.34 -4.71 12.27
N THR A 93 -2.82 -5.65 13.06
CA THR A 93 -1.51 -6.29 12.84
C THR A 93 -1.68 -7.59 12.05
N GLY A 94 -2.62 -7.62 11.10
CA GLY A 94 -2.77 -8.66 10.09
C GLY A 94 -1.75 -8.45 8.97
N TRP A 95 -2.19 -8.37 7.71
CA TRP A 95 -1.25 -8.08 6.62
C TRP A 95 -0.52 -6.74 6.73
N THR A 96 -1.03 -5.78 7.51
CA THR A 96 -0.31 -4.52 7.73
C THR A 96 1.01 -4.75 8.48
N ALA A 97 1.17 -5.88 9.18
CA ALA A 97 2.45 -6.29 9.76
C ALA A 97 3.56 -6.55 8.71
N LEU A 98 3.21 -6.78 7.43
CA LEU A 98 4.19 -6.84 6.32
C LEU A 98 4.98 -5.54 6.18
N TYR A 99 4.51 -4.43 6.76
CA TYR A 99 5.29 -3.21 6.95
C TYR A 99 6.70 -3.49 7.48
N ALA A 100 6.87 -4.42 8.43
CA ALA A 100 8.17 -4.73 8.99
C ALA A 100 9.16 -5.24 7.92
N LEU A 101 8.68 -6.10 7.01
CA LEU A 101 9.47 -6.63 5.89
C LEU A 101 9.75 -5.56 4.82
N ILE A 102 8.75 -4.72 4.52
CA ILE A 102 8.94 -3.55 3.64
C ILE A 102 10.01 -2.61 4.22
N PHE A 103 9.94 -2.37 5.52
CA PHE A 103 10.86 -1.47 6.23
C PHE A 103 12.28 -2.04 6.25
N SER A 104 12.46 -3.35 6.44
CA SER A 104 13.77 -4.00 6.41
C SER A 104 14.28 -4.37 5.00
N GLU A 105 13.48 -4.14 3.95
CA GLU A 105 13.77 -4.55 2.56
C GLU A 105 13.98 -6.07 2.40
N GLN A 106 13.23 -6.86 3.19
CA GLN A 106 13.29 -8.33 3.18
C GLN A 106 12.10 -8.91 2.39
N TYR A 107 12.38 -9.46 1.21
CA TYR A 107 11.40 -10.04 0.28
C TYR A 107 11.83 -11.45 -0.18
N GLU A 108 12.45 -12.22 0.72
CA GLU A 108 13.00 -13.56 0.42
C GLU A 108 11.93 -14.60 0.10
#